data_AF-A0A855F0G2-F1
#
_entry.id   AF-A0A855F0G2-F1
#
_cell.length_a   1.000
_cell.length_b   1.000
_cell.length_c   1.000
_cell.angle_alpha   90.00
_cell.angle_beta   90.00
_cell.angle_gamma   90.00
#
_symmetry.space_group_name_H-M   'P 1'
#
loop_
_entity.id
_entity.type
_entity.pdbx_description
1 polymer ?
#
loop_
_entity_poly.entity_id
_entity_poly.type
_entity_poly.pdbx_seq_one_letter_code
_entity_poly.pdbx_strand_id
1 'polypeptide(L)' 'MSRIVLTLDQIRSLASFAEGEGQPAYTITESTIPAFEADDGSVVPEYTGLIVYSESEQGGVLQLASQ' A
#
# COMPACT_ATOMS: atom_id res chain seq x y z
N MET A 1 14.43 -11.32 10.33
CA MET A 1 13.03 -11.46 9.85
C MET A 1 12.17 -10.56 10.70
N SER A 2 11.70 -9.46 10.12
CA SER A 2 10.77 -8.52 10.76
C SER A 2 9.41 -9.19 10.88
N ARG A 3 8.83 -9.24 12.09
CA ARG A 3 7.46 -9.74 12.29
C ARG A 3 6.50 -8.59 12.06
N ILE A 4 5.57 -8.77 11.13
CA ILE A 4 4.54 -7.77 10.82
C ILE A 4 3.23 -8.25 11.41
N VAL A 5 2.61 -7.42 12.24
CA VAL A 5 1.30 -7.67 12.83
C VAL A 5 0.31 -6.75 12.13
N LEU A 6 -0.60 -7.33 11.35
CA LEU A 6 -1.67 -6.58 10.71
C LEU A 6 -2.88 -6.54 11.64
N THR A 7 -3.53 -5.37 11.70
CA THR A 7 -4.83 -5.23 12.36
C THR A 7 -5.93 -5.82 11.46
N LEU A 8 -7.07 -6.13 12.05
CA LEU A 8 -8.24 -6.57 11.28
C LEU A 8 -8.67 -5.52 10.23
N ASP A 9 -8.51 -4.24 10.55
CA ASP A 9 -8.86 -3.14 9.65
C ASP A 9 -7.93 -3.11 8.43
N GLN A 10 -6.62 -3.26 8.65
CA GLN A 10 -5.64 -3.37 7.55
C GLN A 10 -5.92 -4.58 6.65
N ILE A 11 -6.30 -5.72 7.22
CA ILE A 11 -6.68 -6.92 6.44
C ILE A 11 -7.94 -6.63 5.60
N ARG A 12 -8.90 -5.88 6.14
CA ARG A 12 -10.12 -5.49 5.40
C ARG A 12 -9.80 -4.50 4.28
N SER A 13 -8.97 -3.49 4.54
CA SER A 13 -8.51 -2.55 3.50
C SER A 13 -7.80 -3.28 2.37
N LEU A 14 -6.99 -4.30 2.67
CA LEU A 14 -6.36 -5.14 1.65
C LEU A 14 -7.36 -5.91 0.79
N ALA A 15 -8.36 -6.53 1.42
CA ALA A 15 -9.41 -7.23 0.70
C ALA A 15 -10.21 -6.28 -0.20
N SER A 16 -10.63 -5.12 0.31
CA SER A 16 -11.38 -4.13 -0.46
C SER A 16 -10.57 -3.53 -1.60
N PHE A 17 -9.27 -3.30 -1.38
CA PHE A 17 -8.36 -2.85 -2.44
C PHE A 17 -8.28 -3.89 -3.56
N ALA A 18 -8.18 -5.18 -3.20
CA ALA A 18 -8.10 -6.27 -4.16
C ALA A 18 -9.37 -6.47 -4.99
N GLU A 19 -10.53 -6.37 -4.34
CA GLU A 19 -11.82 -6.40 -5.01
C GLU A 19 -12.00 -5.20 -5.94
N GLY A 20 -11.54 -4.01 -5.53
CA GLY A 20 -11.68 -2.76 -6.27
C GLY A 20 -10.92 -2.70 -7.60
N GLU A 21 -9.71 -3.25 -7.67
CA GLU A 21 -8.96 -3.30 -8.95
C GLU A 21 -9.21 -4.60 -9.75
N GLY A 22 -10.05 -5.51 -9.24
CA GLY A 22 -10.39 -6.76 -9.93
C GLY A 22 -9.22 -7.73 -10.06
N GLN A 23 -8.23 -7.67 -9.16
CA GLN A 23 -7.02 -8.47 -9.27
C GLN A 23 -7.04 -9.68 -8.32
N PRO A 24 -6.66 -10.87 -8.80
CA PRO A 24 -6.72 -12.10 -8.00
C PRO A 24 -5.60 -12.21 -6.96
N ALA A 25 -4.54 -11.39 -7.05
CA ALA A 25 -3.39 -11.44 -6.16
C ALA A 25 -2.65 -10.10 -6.11
N TYR A 26 -1.97 -9.84 -5.00
CA TYR A 26 -1.12 -8.68 -4.78
C TYR A 26 0.22 -9.08 -4.18
N THR A 27 1.24 -8.27 -4.46
CA THR A 27 2.53 -8.40 -3.80
C THR A 27 2.58 -7.50 -2.58
N ILE A 28 2.89 -8.09 -1.43
CA ILE A 28 3.13 -7.39 -0.17
C ILE A 28 4.64 -7.38 0.06
N THR A 29 5.24 -6.20 0.14
CA THR A 29 6.68 -6.05 0.39
C THR A 29 6.96 -4.88 1.33
N GLU A 30 8.10 -4.94 2.01
CA GLU A 30 8.67 -3.78 2.67
C GLU A 30 9.35 -2.92 1.60
N SER A 31 9.06 -1.62 1.57
CA SER A 31 9.69 -0.66 0.67
C SER A 31 9.67 0.75 1.26
N THR A 32 10.43 1.64 0.62
CA THR A 32 10.43 3.08 0.91
C THR A 32 9.88 3.82 -0.31
N ILE A 33 8.77 4.52 -0.10
CA ILE A 33 8.21 5.49 -1.05
C ILE A 33 8.78 6.86 -0.66
N PRO A 34 9.63 7.49 -1.49
CA PRO A 34 10.16 8.82 -1.20
C PRO A 34 9.02 9.86 -1.19
N ALA A 35 9.22 10.98 -0.50
CA ALA A 35 8.26 12.07 -0.53
C ALA A 35 8.04 12.58 -1.97
N PHE A 36 6.79 12.85 -2.34
CA PHE A 36 6.44 13.35 -3.68
C PHE A 36 5.30 14.38 -3.61
N GLU A 37 5.19 15.20 -4.66
CA GLU A 37 4.05 16.11 -4.85
C GLU A 37 2.99 15.38 -5.68
N ALA A 38 1.78 15.23 -5.12
CA ALA A 38 0.65 14.64 -5.81
C ALA A 38 0.07 15.61 -6.84
N ASP A 39 -0.74 15.10 -7.79
CA ASP A 39 -1.36 15.90 -8.85
C ASP A 39 -2.27 17.04 -8.35
N ASP A 40 -2.71 16.99 -7.08
CA ASP A 40 -3.49 18.04 -6.43
C ASP A 40 -2.62 19.13 -5.76
N GLY A 41 -1.30 19.05 -5.90
CA GLY A 41 -0.33 19.95 -5.29
C GLY A 41 -0.06 19.67 -3.80
N SER A 42 -0.61 18.59 -3.24
CA SER A 42 -0.31 18.16 -1.87
C SER A 42 1.03 17.43 -1.80
N VAL A 43 1.77 17.64 -0.71
CA VAL A 43 3.03 16.94 -0.45
C VAL A 43 2.72 15.67 0.32
N VAL A 44 2.97 14.52 -0.32
CA VAL A 44 2.93 13.21 0.32
C VAL A 44 4.29 12.97 0.98
N PRO A 45 4.35 12.77 2.31
CA PRO A 45 5.61 12.54 3.00
C PRO A 45 6.21 11.17 2.63
N GLU A 46 7.50 11.03 2.89
CA GLU A 46 8.17 9.73 2.74
C GLU A 46 7.49 8.68 3.62
N TYR A 47 7.32 7.49 3.07
CA TYR A 47 6.83 6.33 3.78
C TYR A 47 7.80 5.16 3.65
N THR A 48 8.29 4.64 4.77
CA THR A 48 9.00 3.36 4.84
C THR A 48 8.15 2.36 5.60
N GLY A 49 7.80 1.25 4.96
CA GLY A 49 7.00 0.21 5.60
C GLY A 49 6.42 -0.77 4.59
N LEU A 50 5.32 -1.43 4.97
CA LEU A 50 4.62 -2.32 4.06
C LEU A 50 3.86 -1.54 3.00
N ILE A 51 4.13 -1.90 1.76
CA ILE A 51 3.38 -1.47 0.59
C ILE A 51 2.72 -2.66 -0.06
N VAL A 52 1.55 -2.41 -0.64
CA VAL A 52 0.84 -3.38 -1.46
C VAL A 52 0.63 -2.78 -2.83
N TYR A 53 1.07 -3.51 -3.84
CA TYR A 53 1.01 -3.09 -5.23
C TYR A 53 0.64 -4.27 -6.11
N SER A 54 0.06 -3.96 -7.26
CA SER A 54 -0.16 -4.92 -8.33
C SER A 54 0.95 -4.85 -9.37
N GLU A 55 1.19 -5.95 -10.11
CA GLU A 55 2.18 -5.97 -11.19
C GLU A 55 1.77 -5.11 -12.41
N SER A 56 0.56 -4.56 -12.39
CA SER A 56 0.11 -3.59 -13.39
C SER A 56 0.72 -2.22 -13.11
N GLU A 57 1.34 -1.60 -14.12
CA GLU A 57 1.88 -0.23 -14.06
C GLU A 57 0.80 0.84 -13.76
N GLN A 58 -0.47 0.48 -13.88
CA GLN A 58 -1.63 1.32 -13.60
C GLN A 58 -2.20 1.09 -12.19
N GLY A 59 -1.60 0.18 -11.43
CA GLY A 59 -2.04 -0.21 -10.10
C GLY A 59 -1.74 0.83 -9.03
N GLY A 60 -2.68 1.04 -8.11
CA GLY A 60 -2.44 1.87 -6.94
C GLY A 60 -1.44 1.23 -5.96
N VAL A 61 -0.83 2.05 -5.11
CA VAL A 61 -0.04 1.57 -3.97
C VAL A 61 -0.82 1.83 -2.67
N LEU A 62 -1.11 0.79 -1.91
CA LEU A 62 -1.76 0.91 -0.60
C LEU A 62 -0.71 0.88 0.53
N GLN A 63 -0.76 1.91 1.37
CA GLN A 63 0.06 2.04 2.57
C GLN A 63 -0.59 1.34 3.76
N LEU A 64 0.12 0.42 4.40
CA LEU A 64 -0.33 -0.28 5.61
C LEU A 64 0.36 0.29 6.86
N ALA A 65 0.03 1.53 7.22
CA ALA A 65 0.61 2.15 8.42
C ALA A 65 0.08 1.48 9.70
N SER A 66 0.97 1.15 10.63
CA SER A 66 0.62 0.85 12.03
C SER A 66 0.57 2.17 12.79
N GLN A 67 -0.62 2.60 13.24
CA GLN A 67 -0.74 3.62 14.29
C GLN A 67 -0.55 2.99 15.68
#